data_AF-A0A2D6Y9V2-F1
#
_entry.id   AF-A0A2D6Y9V2-F1
#
_cell.length_a   1.000
_cell.length_b   1.000
_cell.length_c   1.000
_cell.angle_alpha   90.00
_cell.angle_beta   90.00
_cell.angle_gamma   90.00
#
_symmetry.space_group_name_H-M   'P 1'
#
loop_
_entity.id
_entity.type
_entity.pdbx_description
1 polymer ?
#
loop_
_entity_poly.entity_id
_entity_poly.type
_entity_poly.pdbx_seq_one_letter_code
_entity_poly.pdbx_strand_id
1 'polypeptide(L)'
;QTGHLSTAKDMAIILRALFFDFPEYFNIFSRRTAHAGIKKVRHSGLRFLANYRGADAFKHGYTRASGYSGVSSAVRGNDRIITVVFGGRSIAARNKQMAKLSDLGFKLLLTK
;
A
#
# COMPACT_ATOMS: atom_id res chain seq x y z
N GLN A 1 22.73 -10.50 -11.88
CA GLN A 1 21.72 -11.31 -11.17
C GLN A 1 20.37 -11.10 -11.84
N THR A 2 19.75 -12.18 -12.33
CA THR A 2 18.41 -12.24 -12.93
C THR A 2 17.38 -12.75 -11.90
N GLY A 3 17.49 -12.30 -10.65
CA GLY A 3 16.75 -12.90 -9.54
C GLY A 3 16.45 -11.91 -8.44
N HIS A 4 15.17 -11.58 -8.32
CA HIS A 4 14.38 -11.07 -7.18
C HIS A 4 13.26 -10.22 -7.78
N LEU A 5 12.27 -10.91 -8.36
CA LEU A 5 11.17 -10.32 -9.11
C LEU A 5 9.85 -10.69 -8.47
N SER A 6 8.84 -9.88 -8.74
CA SER A 6 7.46 -10.11 -8.33
C SER A 6 6.55 -9.37 -9.30
N THR A 7 5.27 -9.72 -9.32
CA THR A 7 4.25 -9.02 -10.11
C THR A 7 3.31 -8.21 -9.22
N ALA A 8 2.54 -7.31 -9.83
CA ALA A 8 1.50 -6.57 -9.11
C ALA A 8 0.45 -7.53 -8.50
N LYS A 9 0.18 -8.64 -9.20
CA LYS A 9 -0.74 -9.70 -8.73
C LYS A 9 -0.17 -10.42 -7.51
N ASP A 10 1.09 -10.82 -7.54
CA ASP A 10 1.73 -11.52 -6.41
C ASP A 10 1.73 -10.64 -5.16
N MET A 11 2.06 -9.36 -5.29
CA MET A 11 2.00 -8.42 -4.17
C MET A 11 0.58 -8.24 -3.60
N ALA A 12 -0.45 -8.27 -4.45
CA ALA A 12 -1.83 -8.22 -4.00
C ALA A 12 -2.20 -9.50 -3.23
N ILE A 13 -1.74 -10.66 -3.69
CA ILE A 13 -1.92 -11.94 -3.00
C ILE A 13 -1.21 -11.93 -1.64
N ILE A 14 0.03 -11.45 -1.57
CA ILE A 14 0.79 -11.36 -0.32
C ILE A 14 0.09 -10.44 0.69
N LEU A 15 -0.35 -9.24 0.27
CA LEU A 15 -1.04 -8.35 1.20
C LEU A 15 -2.39 -8.92 1.66
N ARG A 16 -3.09 -9.66 0.79
CA ARG A 16 -4.30 -10.41 1.17
C ARG A 16 -4.00 -11.50 2.19
N ALA A 17 -2.96 -12.31 1.96
CA ALA A 17 -2.52 -13.34 2.90
C ALA A 17 -2.14 -12.74 4.25
N LEU A 18 -1.39 -11.63 4.27
CA LEU A 18 -1.08 -10.91 5.51
C LEU A 18 -2.33 -10.46 6.29
N PHE A 19 -3.41 -10.12 5.60
CA PHE A 19 -4.66 -9.71 6.24
C PHE A 19 -5.42 -10.89 6.84
N PHE A 20 -5.52 -12.02 6.13
CA PHE A 20 -6.30 -13.17 6.56
C PHE A 20 -5.54 -14.13 7.48
N ASP A 21 -4.28 -14.40 7.16
CA ASP A 21 -3.49 -15.46 7.80
C ASP A 21 -2.66 -14.92 8.98
N PHE A 22 -2.39 -13.60 9.00
CA PHE A 22 -1.54 -12.93 9.98
C PHE A 22 -2.12 -11.59 10.49
N PRO A 23 -3.42 -11.54 10.88
CA PRO A 23 -4.11 -10.29 11.23
C PRO A 23 -3.45 -9.52 12.37
N GLU A 24 -2.79 -10.20 13.31
CA GLU A 24 -2.07 -9.61 14.44
C GLU A 24 -0.91 -8.71 14.03
N TYR A 25 -0.34 -8.93 12.83
CA TYR A 25 0.78 -8.15 12.31
C TYR A 25 0.36 -7.09 11.29
N PHE A 26 -0.86 -7.17 10.76
CA PHE A 26 -1.33 -6.25 9.71
C PHE A 26 -1.28 -4.79 10.16
N ASN A 27 -1.49 -4.53 11.46
CA ASN A 27 -1.42 -3.20 12.04
C ASN A 27 -0.07 -2.50 11.84
N ILE A 28 1.03 -3.23 11.60
CA ILE A 28 2.36 -2.63 11.37
C ILE A 28 2.33 -1.71 10.14
N PHE A 29 1.59 -2.08 9.10
CA PHE A 29 1.50 -1.32 7.86
C PHE A 29 0.63 -0.05 7.97
N SER A 30 -0.10 0.11 9.07
CA SER A 30 -0.95 1.27 9.38
C SER A 30 -0.29 2.27 10.34
N ARG A 31 0.79 1.85 11.03
CA ARG A 31 1.48 2.67 12.03
C ARG A 31 1.94 3.99 11.44
N ARG A 32 1.62 5.10 12.13
CA ARG A 32 2.08 6.44 11.74
C ARG A 32 3.46 6.78 12.29
N THR A 33 3.81 6.18 13.42
CA THR A 33 5.08 6.37 14.10
C THR A 33 5.52 5.07 14.77
N ALA A 34 6.82 4.92 15.00
CA ALA A 34 7.39 3.84 15.82
C ALA A 34 8.47 4.41 16.75
N HIS A 35 8.73 3.74 17.86
CA HIS A 35 9.88 4.07 18.72
C HIS A 35 11.09 3.25 18.25
N ALA A 36 12.18 3.92 17.89
CA ALA A 36 13.41 3.29 17.40
C ALA A 36 14.44 3.08 18.51
N GLY A 37 14.00 2.89 19.76
CA GLY A 37 14.85 2.78 20.95
C GLY A 37 15.37 4.11 21.49
N ILE A 38 15.81 5.02 20.62
CA ILE A 38 16.36 6.33 20.99
C ILE A 38 15.40 7.50 20.75
N LYS A 39 14.44 7.35 19.83
CA LYS A 39 13.47 8.39 19.48
C LYS A 39 12.25 7.83 18.78
N LYS A 40 11.16 8.59 18.82
CA LYS A 40 9.98 8.38 17.99
C LYS A 40 10.26 8.81 16.54
N VAL A 41 10.04 7.92 15.59
CA VAL A 41 10.22 8.16 14.14
C VAL A 41 8.90 8.07 13.40
N ARG A 42 8.76 8.82 12.30
CA ARG A 42 7.60 8.76 11.42
C ARG A 42 7.71 7.57 10.46
N HIS A 43 6.58 6.93 10.18
CA HIS A 43 6.52 5.91 9.15
C HIS A 43 6.76 6.53 7.77
N SER A 44 7.61 5.91 6.96
CA SER A 44 7.96 6.43 5.62
C SER A 44 6.78 6.45 4.65
N GLY A 45 5.76 5.62 4.91
CA GLY A 45 4.49 5.58 4.19
C GLY A 45 3.45 6.62 4.62
N LEU A 46 3.75 7.45 5.63
CA LEU A 46 2.76 8.33 6.28
C LEU A 46 2.05 9.25 5.29
N ARG A 47 2.73 9.73 4.24
CA ARG A 47 2.11 10.61 3.22
C ARG A 47 0.94 9.95 2.50
N PHE A 48 0.95 8.65 2.22
CA PHE A 48 -0.19 8.00 1.59
C PHE A 48 -1.28 7.71 2.62
N LEU A 49 -0.90 7.11 3.75
CA LEU A 49 -1.81 6.77 4.86
C LEU A 49 -2.60 7.99 5.38
N ALA A 50 -1.99 9.18 5.40
CA ALA A 50 -2.64 10.39 5.88
C ALA A 50 -3.58 11.04 4.84
N ASN A 51 -3.34 10.81 3.55
CA ASN A 51 -4.02 11.56 2.48
C ASN A 51 -5.04 10.73 1.69
N TYR A 52 -5.06 9.40 1.81
CA TYR A 52 -6.06 8.57 1.14
C TYR A 52 -7.12 8.06 2.11
N ARG A 53 -8.39 8.41 1.85
CA ARG A 53 -9.52 8.03 2.71
C ARG A 53 -9.65 6.52 2.83
N GLY A 54 -9.63 6.05 4.07
CA GLY A 54 -9.76 4.63 4.41
C GLY A 54 -8.47 3.85 4.34
N ALA A 55 -7.33 4.47 4.00
CA ALA A 55 -6.04 3.77 3.95
C ALA A 55 -5.63 3.22 5.32
N ASP A 56 -5.42 1.92 5.40
CA ASP A 56 -5.07 1.21 6.63
C ASP A 56 -3.84 0.32 6.46
N ALA A 57 -3.26 0.22 5.26
CA ALA A 57 -1.96 -0.42 5.07
C ALA A 57 -1.21 0.23 3.91
N PHE A 58 0.11 0.40 4.07
CA PHE A 58 0.97 0.86 2.99
C PHE A 58 2.39 0.33 3.07
N LYS A 59 2.87 -0.24 1.97
CA LYS A 59 4.28 -0.50 1.73
C LYS A 59 4.71 0.14 0.42
N HIS A 60 5.91 0.71 0.41
CA HIS A 60 6.50 1.31 -0.78
C HIS A 60 7.92 0.77 -1.01
N GLY A 61 8.41 0.95 -2.23
CA GLY A 61 9.75 0.58 -2.65
C GLY A 61 10.22 1.45 -3.80
N TYR A 62 11.52 1.68 -3.87
CA TYR A 62 12.14 2.43 -4.95
C TYR A 62 13.55 1.92 -5.20
N THR A 63 13.86 1.72 -6.48
CA THR A 63 15.22 1.63 -7.02
C THR A 63 15.22 2.35 -8.37
N ARG A 64 16.39 2.70 -8.88
CA ARG A 64 16.49 3.31 -10.23
C ARG A 64 15.91 2.40 -11.32
N ALA A 65 16.06 1.09 -11.19
CA ALA A 65 15.55 0.10 -12.14
C ALA A 65 14.04 -0.16 -12.01
N SER A 66 13.49 -0.18 -10.79
CA SER A 66 12.07 -0.51 -10.54
C SER A 66 11.13 0.69 -10.63
N GLY A 67 11.66 1.91 -10.58
CA GLY A 67 10.86 3.11 -10.31
C GLY A 67 10.19 3.08 -8.93
N TYR A 68 9.24 3.99 -8.72
CA TYR A 68 8.48 4.12 -7.47
C TYR A 68 7.31 3.15 -7.44
N SER A 69 7.33 2.24 -6.47
CA SER A 69 6.35 1.17 -6.30
C SER A 69 5.58 1.30 -4.99
N GLY A 70 4.32 0.85 -4.97
CA GLY A 70 3.45 0.86 -3.80
C GLY A 70 2.42 -0.26 -3.79
N VAL A 71 2.18 -0.77 -2.59
CA VAL A 71 1.12 -1.71 -2.25
C VAL A 71 0.32 -1.06 -1.11
N SER A 72 -0.98 -0.91 -1.27
CA SER A 72 -1.85 -0.34 -0.23
C SER A 72 -3.10 -1.17 -0.02
N SER A 73 -3.66 -1.04 1.19
CA SER A 73 -5.06 -1.37 1.43
C SER A 73 -5.84 -0.15 1.89
N ALA A 74 -7.12 -0.11 1.54
CA ALA A 74 -8.08 0.85 2.04
C ALA A 74 -9.43 0.21 2.30
N VAL A 75 -10.15 0.71 3.31
CA VAL A 75 -11.45 0.22 3.74
C VAL A 75 -12.48 1.35 3.71
N ARG A 76 -13.68 1.05 3.19
CA ARG A 76 -14.86 1.93 3.23
C ARG A 76 -16.10 1.08 3.48
N GLY A 77 -16.76 1.28 4.63
CA GLY A 77 -17.84 0.39 5.06
C GLY A 77 -17.30 -1.04 5.23
N ASN A 78 -17.94 -2.02 4.60
CA ASN A 78 -17.54 -3.43 4.65
C ASN A 78 -16.56 -3.82 3.52
N ASP A 79 -16.25 -2.89 2.62
CA ASP A 79 -15.43 -3.16 1.45
C ASP A 79 -13.96 -2.81 1.69
N ARG A 80 -13.08 -3.72 1.26
CA ARG A 80 -11.62 -3.54 1.24
C ARG A 80 -11.10 -3.60 -0.20
N ILE A 81 -10.32 -2.60 -0.58
CA ILE A 81 -9.58 -2.59 -1.84
C ILE A 81 -8.09 -2.71 -1.56
N ILE A 82 -7.43 -3.64 -2.26
CA ILE A 82 -5.98 -3.71 -2.37
C ILE A 82 -5.57 -3.07 -3.70
N THR A 83 -4.55 -2.21 -3.67
CA THR A 83 -4.05 -1.55 -4.88
C THR A 83 -2.54 -1.64 -4.95
N VAL A 84 -2.05 -2.03 -6.12
CA VAL A 84 -0.63 -2.21 -6.40
C VAL A 84 -0.24 -1.41 -7.64
N VAL A 85 0.84 -0.64 -7.52
CA VAL A 85 1.44 0.12 -8.63
C VAL A 85 2.95 -0.09 -8.59
N PHE A 86 3.53 -0.46 -9.74
CA PHE A 86 4.97 -0.50 -9.95
C PHE A 86 5.40 0.57 -10.97
N GLY A 87 6.69 0.95 -10.98
CA GLY A 87 7.25 1.77 -12.05
C GLY A 87 6.81 3.23 -12.08
N GLY A 88 6.30 3.78 -10.98
CA GLY A 88 5.94 5.20 -10.91
C GLY A 88 7.15 6.11 -11.15
N ARG A 89 6.95 7.26 -11.80
CA ARG A 89 8.01 8.24 -12.11
C ARG A 89 8.44 9.08 -10.90
N SER A 90 7.54 9.24 -9.92
CA SER A 90 7.79 9.96 -8.67
C SER A 90 6.85 9.45 -7.58
N ILE A 91 7.12 9.81 -6.32
CA ILE A 91 6.22 9.51 -5.19
C ILE A 91 4.82 10.08 -5.46
N ALA A 92 4.72 11.32 -5.96
CA ALA A 92 3.45 11.98 -6.23
C ALA A 92 2.67 11.28 -7.36
N ALA A 93 3.34 10.94 -8.46
CA ALA A 93 2.72 10.23 -9.58
C ALA A 93 2.21 8.85 -9.15
N ARG A 94 3.02 8.11 -8.39
CA ARG A 94 2.65 6.80 -7.83
C ARG A 94 1.44 6.92 -6.90
N ASN A 95 1.45 7.86 -5.96
CA ASN A 95 0.34 8.05 -5.02
C ASN A 95 -0.96 8.46 -5.73
N LYS A 96 -0.88 9.34 -6.74
CA LYS A 96 -2.03 9.75 -7.56
C LYS A 96 -2.63 8.56 -8.30
N GLN A 97 -1.79 7.71 -8.90
CA GLN A 97 -2.24 6.51 -9.61
C GLN A 97 -2.88 5.50 -8.64
N MET A 98 -2.28 5.28 -7.48
CA MET A 98 -2.85 4.41 -6.46
C MET A 98 -4.22 4.90 -5.98
N ALA A 99 -4.36 6.19 -5.68
CA ALA A 99 -5.65 6.77 -5.28
C ALA A 99 -6.72 6.58 -6.37
N LYS A 100 -6.38 6.88 -7.63
CA LYS A 100 -7.26 6.68 -8.79
C LYS A 100 -7.75 5.23 -8.91
N LEU A 101 -6.85 4.26 -8.79
CA LEU A 101 -7.17 2.84 -8.91
C LEU A 101 -8.01 2.35 -7.72
N SER A 102 -7.68 2.77 -6.51
CA SER A 102 -8.47 2.44 -5.33
C SER A 102 -9.90 2.98 -5.44
N ASP A 103 -10.07 4.23 -5.91
CA ASP A 103 -11.40 4.83 -6.12
C ASP A 103 -12.20 4.11 -7.23
N LEU A 104 -11.52 3.70 -8.31
CA LEU A 104 -12.14 2.86 -9.33
C LEU A 104 -12.61 1.52 -8.74
N GLY A 105 -11.78 0.87 -7.90
CA GLY A 105 -12.13 -0.37 -7.23
C GLY A 105 -13.39 -0.25 -6.38
N PHE A 106 -13.48 0.80 -5.55
CA PHE A 106 -14.69 1.07 -4.76
C PHE A 106 -15.90 1.39 -5.63
N LYS A 107 -15.73 2.15 -6.72
CA LYS A 107 -16.83 2.43 -7.64
C LYS A 107 -17.41 1.16 -8.26
N LEU A 108 -16.56 0.20 -8.62
CA LEU A 108 -16.98 -1.09 -9.18
C LEU A 108 -17.72 -1.98 -8.19
N LEU A 109 -17.49 -1.82 -6.87
CA LEU A 109 -18.23 -2.55 -5.84
C LEU A 109 -19.63 -1.96 -5.62
N LEU A 110 -19.79 -0.64 -5.72
CA LEU A 110 -21.10 0.02 -5.61
C LEU A 110 -22.06 -0.27 -6.77
N THR A 111 -21.53 -0.74 -7.90
CA THR A 111 -22.30 -1.10 -9.09
C THR A 111 -22.66 -2.58 -9.17
N LYS A 112 -22.25 -3.38 -8.17
CA LYS A 112 -22.65 -4.77 -8.01
C LYS A 112 -23.82 -4.87 -7.05
#